data_AF-A0A838JA83-F1
#
_entry.id   AF-A0A838JA83-F1
#
_cell.length_a   1.000
_cell.length_b   1.000
_cell.length_c   1.000
_cell.angle_alpha   90.00
_cell.angle_beta   90.00
_cell.angle_gamma   90.00
#
_symmetry.space_group_name_H-M   'P 1'
#
loop_
_entity.id
_entity.type
_entity.pdbx_description
1 polymer ?
#
loop_
_entity_poly.entity_id
_entity_poly.type
_entity_poly.pdbx_seq_one_letter_code
_entity_poly.pdbx_strand_id
1 'polypeptide(L)'
;MVYSFTQISQYLRCPRSYRYRYLDGWREKETRAAMAFGRSFENALGAFFRGEDPGAALFTEWGAYRDAGFEYKKGETWDRLVHQGIHLLGRFAQDDRVRIENPQINLQIKILRKLREETEFIGYVDAIGELDGTRCVIDWKTTGARYPDTTLGFAFTGPAADLLFLADRNFRCRFRCVCAQAIS
;
A
#
# COMPACT_ATOMS: atom_id res chain seq x y z
N MET A 1 -2.14 20.75 16.20
CA MET A 1 -2.18 19.27 16.28
C MET A 1 -2.31 18.70 14.88
N VAL A 2 -1.55 17.64 14.57
CA VAL A 2 -1.55 16.99 13.25
C VAL A 2 -2.27 15.64 13.35
N TYR A 3 -3.22 15.39 12.46
CA TYR A 3 -3.97 14.14 12.38
C TYR A 3 -3.76 13.44 11.04
N SER A 4 -3.68 12.11 11.04
CA SER A 4 -3.66 11.28 9.84
C SER A 4 -4.87 10.36 9.76
N PHE A 5 -5.12 9.79 8.58
CA PHE A 5 -6.17 8.78 8.40
C PHE A 5 -5.98 7.58 9.36
N THR A 6 -4.75 7.08 9.50
CA THR A 6 -4.43 5.95 10.37
C THR A 6 -4.64 6.29 11.85
N GLN A 7 -4.32 7.52 12.27
CA GLN A 7 -4.61 8.03 13.61
C GLN A 7 -6.12 8.06 13.90
N ILE A 8 -6.91 8.63 12.99
CA ILE A 8 -8.37 8.72 13.15
C ILE A 8 -9.00 7.32 13.14
N SER A 9 -8.63 6.46 12.18
CA SER A 9 -9.12 5.09 12.09
C SER A 9 -8.81 4.28 13.35
N GLN A 10 -7.62 4.44 13.92
CA GLN A 10 -7.23 3.79 15.17
C GLN A 10 -8.04 4.31 16.37
N TYR A 11 -8.27 5.61 16.45
CA TYR A 11 -9.12 6.19 17.50
C TYR A 11 -10.56 5.67 17.42
N LEU A 12 -11.15 5.68 16.23
CA LEU A 12 -12.52 5.19 16.00
C LEU A 12 -12.66 3.70 16.29
N ARG A 13 -11.62 2.89 16.04
CA ARG A 13 -11.61 1.47 16.40
C ARG A 13 -11.45 1.25 17.91
N CYS A 14 -10.50 1.96 18.54
CA CYS A 14 -10.22 1.83 19.96
C CYS A 14 -9.47 3.06 20.49
N PRO A 15 -10.13 3.96 21.24
CA PRO A 15 -9.50 5.14 21.83
C PRO A 15 -8.34 4.80 22.78
N ARG A 16 -8.42 3.66 23.47
CA ARG A 16 -7.36 3.19 24.37
C ARG A 16 -6.09 2.80 23.60
N SER A 17 -6.22 2.11 22.47
CA SER A 17 -5.10 1.79 21.59
C SER A 17 -4.46 3.05 21.00
N TYR A 18 -5.30 4.02 20.60
CA TYR A 18 -4.82 5.33 20.14
C TYR A 18 -3.96 6.03 21.20
N ARG A 19 -4.44 6.09 22.45
CA ARG A 19 -3.69 6.70 23.56
C ARG A 19 -2.33 6.03 23.74
N TYR A 20 -2.28 4.70 23.83
CA TYR A 20 -1.01 3.99 24.01
C TYR A 20 -0.02 4.31 22.88
N ARG A 21 -0.48 4.30 21.62
CA ARG A 21 0.41 4.52 20.47
C ARG A 21 0.87 5.95 20.30
N TYR A 22 -0.05 6.92 20.39
CA TYR A 22 0.23 8.31 19.98
C TYR A 22 0.41 9.30 21.13
N LEU A 23 -0.06 8.97 22.35
CA LEU A 23 0.11 9.84 23.52
C LEU A 23 1.17 9.28 24.48
N ASP A 24 1.13 7.96 24.74
CA ASP A 24 2.05 7.33 25.69
C ASP A 24 3.34 6.81 25.02
N GLY A 25 3.43 6.87 23.67
CA GLY A 25 4.63 6.55 22.89
C GLY A 25 4.92 5.06 22.68
N TRP A 26 3.96 4.17 22.98
CA TRP A 26 4.15 2.72 22.81
C TRP A 26 4.19 2.36 21.32
N ARG A 27 5.21 1.61 20.91
CA ARG A 27 5.33 1.10 19.54
C ARG A 27 5.11 -0.40 19.50
N GLU A 28 4.18 -0.83 18.67
CA GLU A 28 4.07 -2.25 18.31
C GLU A 28 5.36 -2.67 17.61
N LYS A 29 5.93 -3.80 18.05
CA LYS A 29 7.01 -4.43 17.29
C LYS A 29 6.43 -4.93 15.98
N GLU A 30 7.10 -4.62 14.88
CA GLU A 30 6.73 -5.15 13.56
C GLU A 30 7.18 -6.61 13.50
N THR A 31 6.36 -7.50 14.08
CA THR A 31 6.67 -8.94 14.15
C THR A 31 6.23 -9.68 12.88
N ARG A 32 5.36 -9.06 12.06
CA ARG A 32 4.70 -9.75 10.95
C ARG A 32 5.47 -9.54 9.65
N ALA A 33 5.99 -10.64 9.08
CA ALA A 33 6.71 -10.64 7.80
C ALA A 33 5.96 -9.92 6.67
N ALA A 34 4.63 -10.11 6.62
CA ALA A 34 3.77 -9.50 5.59
C ALA A 34 3.82 -7.97 5.53
N MET A 35 4.00 -7.28 6.67
CA MET A 35 4.06 -5.82 6.69
C MET A 35 5.39 -5.30 6.13
N ALA A 36 6.50 -5.90 6.55
CA ALA A 36 7.83 -5.59 6.04
C ALA A 36 7.95 -5.93 4.54
N PHE A 37 7.39 -7.08 4.14
CA PHE A 37 7.33 -7.47 2.73
C PHE A 37 6.51 -6.49 1.89
N GLY A 38 5.33 -6.06 2.36
CA GLY A 38 4.50 -5.10 1.64
C GLY A 38 5.23 -3.78 1.34
N ARG A 39 6.00 -3.27 2.30
CA ARG A 39 6.83 -2.06 2.13
C ARG A 39 7.99 -2.29 1.15
N SER A 40 8.66 -3.44 1.24
CA SER A 40 9.72 -3.81 0.30
C SER A 40 9.18 -3.92 -1.14
N PHE A 41 7.96 -4.44 -1.28
CA PHE A 41 7.26 -4.57 -2.56
C PHE A 41 6.84 -3.21 -3.14
N GLU A 42 6.36 -2.31 -2.29
CA GLU A 42 6.06 -0.93 -2.69
C GLU A 42 7.30 -0.17 -3.18
N ASN A 43 8.43 -0.33 -2.50
CA ASN A 43 9.72 0.23 -2.97
C ASN A 43 10.11 -0.33 -4.35
N ALA A 44 9.90 -1.62 -4.58
CA ALA A 44 10.15 -2.27 -5.86
C ALA A 44 9.24 -1.76 -6.98
N LEU A 45 7.96 -1.47 -6.68
CA LEU A 45 7.08 -0.79 -7.65
C LEU A 45 7.58 0.62 -7.97
N GLY A 46 8.07 1.35 -6.97
CA GLY A 46 8.69 2.64 -7.21
C GLY A 46 9.89 2.55 -8.16
N ALA A 47 10.73 1.53 -8.00
CA ALA A 47 11.85 1.25 -8.90
C ALA A 47 11.37 0.95 -10.33
N PHE A 48 10.33 0.11 -10.48
CA PHE A 48 9.71 -0.18 -11.78
C PHE A 48 9.30 1.11 -12.51
N PHE A 49 8.57 2.00 -11.84
CA PHE A 49 8.11 3.25 -12.46
C PHE A 49 9.25 4.22 -12.78
N ARG A 50 10.34 4.20 -12.01
CA ARG A 50 11.55 5.00 -12.30
C ARG A 50 12.42 4.42 -13.43
N GLY A 51 12.05 3.27 -14.00
CA GLY A 51 12.84 2.59 -15.03
C GLY A 51 14.07 1.84 -14.48
N GLU A 52 14.09 1.56 -13.17
CA GLU A 52 15.09 0.74 -12.50
C GLU A 52 14.70 -0.75 -12.56
N ASP A 53 15.56 -1.66 -12.10
CA ASP A 53 15.23 -3.08 -11.96
C ASP A 53 14.40 -3.32 -10.68
N PRO A 54 13.09 -3.61 -10.78
CA PRO A 54 12.25 -3.81 -9.60
C PRO A 54 12.53 -5.13 -8.89
N GLY A 55 13.06 -6.14 -9.59
CA GLY A 55 13.43 -7.41 -8.98
C GLY A 55 14.66 -7.26 -8.10
N ALA A 56 15.67 -6.54 -8.57
CA ALA A 56 16.86 -6.20 -7.80
C ALA A 56 16.51 -5.32 -6.58
N ALA A 57 15.62 -4.34 -6.75
CA ALA A 57 15.14 -3.50 -5.66
C ALA A 57 14.42 -4.34 -4.58
N LEU A 58 13.48 -5.20 -5.00
CA LEU A 58 12.78 -6.10 -4.07
C LEU A 58 13.75 -7.01 -3.32
N PHE A 59 14.72 -7.61 -4.02
CA PHE A 59 15.68 -8.52 -3.42
C PHE A 59 16.58 -7.81 -2.41
N THR A 60 16.99 -6.58 -2.69
CA THR A 60 17.82 -5.76 -1.78
C THR A 60 17.05 -5.40 -0.52
N GLU A 61 15.84 -4.84 -0.67
CA GLU A 61 15.00 -4.38 0.44
C GLU A 61 14.53 -5.55 1.32
N TRP A 62 14.01 -6.62 0.71
CA TRP A 62 13.58 -7.81 1.45
C TRP A 62 14.77 -8.62 2.00
N GLY A 63 15.91 -8.58 1.30
CA GLY A 63 17.19 -9.16 1.71
C GLY A 63 17.68 -8.65 3.06
N ALA A 64 17.48 -7.36 3.34
CA ALA A 64 17.83 -6.76 4.63
C ALA A 64 17.12 -7.41 5.82
N TYR A 65 16.00 -8.11 5.58
CA TYR A 65 15.21 -8.81 6.59
C TYR A 65 15.44 -10.33 6.64
N ARG A 66 16.46 -10.86 5.96
CA ARG A 66 16.70 -12.31 5.88
C ARG A 66 16.82 -12.97 7.26
N ASP A 67 17.55 -12.34 8.17
CA ASP A 67 17.78 -12.84 9.52
C ASP A 67 16.85 -12.20 10.56
N ALA A 68 15.80 -11.50 10.10
CA ALA A 68 14.82 -10.91 11.00
C ALA A 68 13.96 -12.02 11.63
N GLY A 69 13.76 -11.94 12.95
CA GLY A 69 12.91 -12.87 13.71
C GLY A 69 11.41 -12.65 13.50
N PHE A 70 10.95 -12.70 12.25
CA PHE A 70 9.55 -12.49 11.90
C PHE A 70 8.67 -13.72 12.17
N GLU A 71 7.43 -13.45 12.52
CA GLU A 71 6.34 -14.41 12.54
C GLU A 71 5.77 -14.56 11.11
N TYR A 72 5.93 -15.76 10.56
CA TYR A 72 5.37 -16.15 9.28
C TYR A 72 4.01 -16.84 9.45
N LYS A 73 3.10 -16.61 8.50
CA LYS A 73 1.85 -17.40 8.45
C LYS A 73 2.13 -18.85 8.04
N LYS A 74 1.19 -19.75 8.34
CA LYS A 74 1.30 -21.17 7.94
C LYS A 74 1.54 -21.31 6.43
N GLY A 75 2.68 -21.87 6.06
CA GLY A 75 3.09 -22.10 4.67
C GLY A 75 3.75 -20.90 3.98
N GLU A 76 3.96 -19.80 4.70
CA GLU A 76 4.76 -18.64 4.27
C GLU A 76 6.21 -18.83 4.75
N THR A 77 7.16 -18.47 3.90
CA THR A 77 8.60 -18.47 4.21
C THR A 77 9.24 -17.25 3.56
N TRP A 78 10.45 -16.89 3.99
CA TRP A 78 11.20 -15.78 3.39
C TRP A 78 11.36 -15.94 1.87
N ASP A 79 11.79 -17.12 1.41
CA ASP A 79 11.98 -17.41 -0.02
C ASP A 79 10.66 -17.40 -0.80
N ARG A 80 9.59 -17.91 -0.17
CA ARG A 80 8.28 -17.95 -0.82
C ARG A 80 7.75 -16.54 -1.07
N LEU A 81 7.95 -15.62 -0.12
CA LEU A 81 7.50 -14.23 -0.26
C LEU A 81 8.23 -13.54 -1.41
N VAL A 82 9.55 -13.66 -1.50
CA VAL A 82 10.30 -13.02 -2.61
C VAL A 82 9.95 -13.63 -3.96
N HIS A 83 9.81 -14.95 -4.07
CA HIS A 83 9.37 -15.60 -5.32
C HIS A 83 7.98 -15.13 -5.74
N GLN A 84 7.06 -14.97 -4.79
CA GLN A 84 5.73 -14.43 -5.05
C GLN A 84 5.80 -12.96 -5.47
N GLY A 85 6.65 -12.16 -4.84
CA GLY A 85 6.85 -10.76 -5.21
C GLY A 85 7.38 -10.59 -6.63
N ILE A 86 8.43 -11.33 -7.01
CA ILE A 86 8.95 -11.28 -8.39
C ILE A 86 7.88 -11.66 -9.41
N HIS A 87 7.10 -12.70 -9.13
CA HIS A 87 5.99 -13.09 -10.00
C HIS A 87 4.92 -11.98 -10.11
N LEU A 88 4.56 -11.34 -8.99
CA LEU A 88 3.60 -10.24 -8.97
C LEU A 88 4.12 -9.02 -9.75
N LEU A 89 5.39 -8.66 -9.62
CA LEU A 89 6.01 -7.57 -10.40
C LEU A 89 5.95 -7.87 -11.90
N GLY A 90 6.28 -9.10 -12.30
CA GLY A 90 6.19 -9.52 -13.70
C GLY A 90 4.76 -9.44 -14.23
N ARG A 91 3.76 -9.86 -13.44
CA ARG A 91 2.34 -9.73 -13.83
C ARG A 91 1.89 -8.28 -13.90
N PHE A 92 2.32 -7.44 -12.95
CA PHE A 92 2.02 -6.02 -12.94
C PHE A 92 2.56 -5.32 -14.19
N ALA A 93 3.80 -5.60 -14.56
CA ALA A 93 4.41 -5.06 -15.78
C ALA A 93 3.72 -5.52 -17.07
N GLN A 94 3.21 -6.76 -17.10
CA GLN A 94 2.48 -7.29 -18.26
C GLN A 94 1.08 -6.68 -18.44
N ASP A 95 0.43 -6.30 -17.35
CA ASP A 95 -0.94 -5.75 -17.39
C ASP A 95 -0.93 -4.33 -18.00
N ASP A 96 0.12 -3.53 -17.72
CA ASP A 96 0.35 -2.18 -18.29
C ASP A 96 -0.83 -1.19 -18.15
N ARG A 97 -1.67 -1.42 -17.13
CA ARG A 97 -2.88 -0.61 -16.88
C ARG A 97 -2.62 0.66 -16.11
N VAL A 98 -1.50 0.72 -15.37
CA VAL A 98 -1.18 1.82 -14.48
C VAL A 98 -0.08 2.67 -15.09
N ARG A 99 -0.32 3.97 -15.20
CA ARG A 99 0.64 4.94 -15.70
C ARG A 99 0.94 6.00 -14.65
N ILE A 100 2.21 6.29 -14.46
CA ILE A 100 2.69 7.36 -13.57
C ILE A 100 3.69 8.19 -14.36
N GLU A 101 3.26 9.36 -14.84
CA GLU A 101 4.04 10.19 -15.77
C GLU A 101 5.34 10.75 -15.16
N ASN A 102 5.31 11.16 -13.88
CA ASN A 102 6.48 11.67 -13.17
C ASN A 102 6.64 10.96 -11.81
N PRO A 103 7.26 9.76 -11.80
CA PRO A 103 7.42 8.94 -10.60
C PRO A 103 8.16 9.65 -9.46
N GLN A 104 8.99 10.65 -9.76
CA GLN A 104 9.78 11.36 -8.75
C GLN A 104 8.92 12.24 -7.82
N ILE A 105 7.77 12.70 -8.31
CA ILE A 105 6.84 13.55 -7.52
C ILE A 105 5.50 12.88 -7.27
N ASN A 106 5.17 11.85 -8.04
CA ASN A 106 3.88 11.18 -8.00
C ASN A 106 3.89 9.83 -7.27
N LEU A 107 5.01 9.46 -6.62
CA LEU A 107 5.10 8.31 -5.73
C LEU A 107 5.33 8.77 -4.28
N GLN A 108 4.84 8.01 -3.30
CA GLN A 108 5.05 8.25 -1.87
C GLN A 108 4.71 9.69 -1.44
N ILE A 109 3.56 10.18 -1.90
CA ILE A 109 3.18 11.59 -1.79
C ILE A 109 2.68 11.88 -0.38
N LYS A 110 3.27 12.91 0.23
CA LYS A 110 2.82 13.48 1.50
C LYS A 110 1.93 14.69 1.23
N ILE A 111 0.65 14.59 1.58
CA ILE A 111 -0.33 15.67 1.46
C ILE A 111 -0.54 16.29 2.85
N LEU A 112 -0.24 17.57 2.99
CA LEU A 112 -0.55 18.34 4.20
C LEU A 112 -1.69 19.31 3.90
N ARG A 113 -2.77 19.25 4.69
CA ARG A 113 -3.92 20.14 4.56
C ARG A 113 -4.25 20.78 5.89
N LYS A 114 -4.22 22.10 5.95
CA LYS A 114 -4.70 22.85 7.11
C LYS A 114 -6.23 22.76 7.17
N LEU A 115 -6.78 22.34 8.31
CA LEU A 115 -8.22 22.24 8.54
C LEU A 115 -8.75 23.46 9.30
N ARG A 116 -8.04 23.89 10.35
CA ARG A 116 -8.31 25.07 11.18
C ARG A 116 -6.98 25.72 11.58
N GLU A 117 -7.01 26.89 12.25
CA GLU A 117 -5.79 27.65 12.59
C GLU A 117 -4.69 26.82 13.26
N GLU A 118 -5.07 25.90 14.15
CA GLU A 118 -4.14 25.04 14.90
C GLU A 118 -4.22 23.55 14.52
N THR A 119 -5.00 23.19 13.49
CA THR A 119 -5.24 21.77 13.14
C THR A 119 -4.87 21.49 11.70
N GLU A 120 -4.03 20.48 11.53
CA GLU A 120 -3.57 19.99 10.22
C GLU A 120 -3.94 18.53 10.03
N PHE A 121 -4.20 18.16 8.78
CA PHE A 121 -4.37 16.79 8.34
C PHE A 121 -3.21 16.39 7.44
N ILE A 122 -2.66 15.21 7.69
CA ILE A 122 -1.58 14.62 6.90
C ILE A 122 -2.04 13.31 6.28
N GLY A 123 -1.97 13.24 4.96
CA GLY A 123 -2.21 12.05 4.16
C GLY A 123 -0.91 11.55 3.54
N TYR A 124 -0.77 10.23 3.48
CA TYR A 124 0.25 9.56 2.69
C TYR A 124 -0.47 8.78 1.61
N VAL A 125 -0.05 8.98 0.37
CA VAL A 125 -0.62 8.36 -0.83
C VAL A 125 0.51 7.66 -1.55
N ASP A 126 0.31 6.40 -1.90
CA ASP A 126 1.38 5.59 -2.49
C ASP A 126 1.71 6.08 -3.91
N ALA A 127 0.70 6.45 -4.69
CA ALA A 127 0.89 7.11 -5.98
C ALA A 127 -0.27 8.02 -6.44
N ILE A 128 0.01 8.96 -7.36
CA ILE A 128 -0.99 9.63 -8.20
C ILE A 128 -0.67 9.28 -9.65
N GLY A 129 -1.65 8.79 -10.40
CA GLY A 129 -1.43 8.36 -11.78
C GLY A 129 -2.72 8.13 -12.51
N GLU A 130 -2.65 7.31 -13.55
CA GLU A 130 -3.81 6.84 -14.30
C GLU A 130 -3.95 5.34 -14.18
N LEU A 131 -5.19 4.88 -14.03
CA LEU A 131 -5.56 3.47 -14.19
C LEU A 131 -6.55 3.40 -15.36
N ASP A 132 -6.22 2.62 -16.39
CA ASP A 132 -7.06 2.48 -17.60
C ASP A 132 -7.45 3.86 -18.21
N GLY A 133 -6.51 4.81 -18.20
CA GLY A 133 -6.71 6.18 -18.69
C GLY A 133 -7.51 7.10 -17.76
N THR A 134 -7.90 6.65 -16.57
CA THR A 134 -8.59 7.47 -15.57
C THR A 134 -7.62 7.93 -14.49
N ARG A 135 -7.46 9.26 -14.35
CA ARG A 135 -6.62 9.84 -13.30
C ARG A 135 -7.18 9.54 -11.90
N CYS A 136 -6.35 8.97 -11.03
CA CYS A 136 -6.75 8.60 -9.68
C CYS A 136 -5.60 8.69 -8.65
N VAL A 137 -5.98 8.71 -7.38
CA VAL A 137 -5.11 8.45 -6.22
C VAL A 137 -5.00 6.94 -6.05
N ILE A 138 -3.79 6.42 -5.97
CA ILE A 138 -3.49 4.99 -5.96
C ILE A 138 -2.91 4.59 -4.59
N ASP A 139 -3.47 3.52 -4.04
CA ASP A 139 -2.99 2.84 -2.82
C ASP A 139 -2.68 1.37 -3.15
N TRP A 140 -1.46 0.94 -2.87
CA TRP A 140 -0.92 -0.39 -3.11
C TRP A 140 -1.24 -1.31 -1.95
N LYS A 141 -1.76 -2.50 -2.25
CA LYS A 141 -2.04 -3.51 -1.22
C LYS A 141 -1.54 -4.87 -1.64
N THR A 142 -0.68 -5.45 -0.82
CA THR A 142 -0.26 -6.86 -0.88
C THR A 142 -1.05 -7.66 0.16
N THR A 143 -2.06 -8.41 -0.26
CA THR A 143 -2.86 -9.23 0.65
C THR A 143 -3.02 -10.65 0.13
N GLY A 144 -3.13 -11.59 1.07
CA GLY A 144 -3.48 -12.97 0.75
C GLY A 144 -4.98 -13.29 0.82
N ALA A 145 -5.81 -12.30 1.18
CA ALA A 145 -7.25 -12.45 1.18
C ALA A 145 -7.84 -12.19 -0.22
N ARG A 146 -8.78 -13.04 -0.64
CA ARG A 146 -9.62 -12.75 -1.80
C ARG A 146 -10.59 -11.64 -1.42
N TYR A 147 -10.53 -10.51 -2.12
CA TYR A 147 -11.60 -9.52 -2.00
C TYR A 147 -12.88 -10.13 -2.59
N PRO A 148 -14.05 -9.93 -1.95
CA PRO A 148 -15.32 -10.36 -2.51
C PRO A 148 -15.51 -9.70 -3.88
N ASP A 149 -16.09 -10.45 -4.82
CA ASP A 149 -16.42 -9.96 -6.17
C ASP A 149 -17.49 -8.84 -6.13
N THR A 150 -18.02 -8.52 -4.94
CA THR A 150 -19.03 -7.49 -4.68
C THR A 150 -18.56 -6.51 -3.60
N THR A 151 -18.58 -5.23 -3.94
CA THR A 151 -18.32 -4.06 -3.10
C THR A 151 -19.20 -4.04 -1.84
N LEU A 152 -18.58 -4.12 -0.66
CA LEU A 152 -19.15 -3.52 0.54
C LEU A 152 -18.50 -2.15 0.69
N GLY A 153 -19.25 -1.13 0.29
CA GLY A 153 -18.85 0.26 0.34
C GLY A 153 -18.49 0.68 1.77
N PHE A 154 -17.28 1.20 1.92
CA PHE A 154 -17.09 2.34 2.80
C PHE A 154 -17.35 3.57 1.95
N ALA A 155 -18.46 4.24 2.22
CA ALA A 155 -18.94 5.40 1.49
C ALA A 155 -17.88 6.52 1.46
N PHE A 156 -17.18 6.64 0.33
CA PHE A 156 -16.70 7.94 -0.13
C PHE A 156 -17.85 8.53 -0.96
N THR A 157 -18.50 9.57 -0.44
CA THR A 157 -19.52 10.32 -1.17
C THR A 157 -18.85 11.11 -2.29
N GLY A 158 -18.77 10.49 -3.45
CA GLY A 158 -18.28 10.96 -4.73
C GLY A 158 -18.33 9.78 -5.71
N PRO A 159 -18.37 9.95 -7.04
CA PRO A 159 -18.32 8.83 -7.96
C PRO A 159 -16.94 8.16 -7.86
N ALA A 160 -16.78 7.24 -6.91
CA ALA A 160 -15.63 6.35 -6.86
C ALA A 160 -15.76 5.40 -8.05
N ALA A 161 -14.89 5.56 -9.05
CA ALA A 161 -14.64 4.50 -10.01
C ALA A 161 -13.94 3.36 -9.27
N ASP A 162 -14.73 2.49 -8.64
CA ASP A 162 -14.29 1.23 -8.07
C ASP A 162 -13.93 0.27 -9.21
N LEU A 163 -12.63 0.14 -9.52
CA LEU A 163 -12.15 -0.89 -10.47
C LEU A 163 -11.08 -1.77 -9.80
N LEU A 164 -11.49 -3.00 -9.45
CA LEU A 164 -10.63 -4.13 -9.12
C LEU A 164 -10.12 -4.78 -10.44
N PHE A 165 -9.03 -5.54 -10.60
CA PHE A 165 -8.26 -6.49 -9.79
C PHE A 165 -6.96 -6.86 -10.57
N LEU A 166 -5.85 -7.19 -9.88
CA LEU A 166 -4.90 -8.25 -10.32
C LEU A 166 -5.26 -9.53 -9.55
N ALA A 167 -6.25 -10.28 -10.06
CA ALA A 167 -6.72 -11.53 -9.47
C ALA A 167 -6.32 -12.71 -10.36
N ASP A 168 -5.12 -13.25 -10.17
CA ASP A 168 -4.85 -14.59 -10.66
C ASP A 168 -5.65 -15.61 -9.81
N ARG A 169 -6.37 -16.52 -10.49
CA ARG A 169 -7.16 -17.57 -9.85
C ARG A 169 -6.28 -18.60 -9.12
N ASN A 170 -4.97 -18.61 -9.37
CA ASN A 170 -4.04 -19.62 -8.86
C ASN A 170 -3.08 -19.15 -7.74
N PHE A 171 -3.01 -17.86 -7.40
CA PHE A 171 -2.05 -17.34 -6.43
C PHE A 171 -2.68 -16.81 -5.13
N ARG A 172 -2.03 -17.16 -4.00
CA ARG A 172 -2.41 -16.76 -2.64
C ARG A 172 -1.94 -15.35 -2.24
N CYS A 173 -1.18 -14.65 -3.08
CA CYS A 173 -0.84 -13.24 -2.87
C CYS A 173 -1.40 -12.44 -4.05
N ARG A 174 -2.17 -11.40 -3.75
CA ARG A 174 -2.83 -10.54 -4.73
C ARG A 174 -2.43 -9.10 -4.50
N PHE A 175 -2.32 -8.38 -5.61
CA PHE A 175 -2.04 -6.96 -5.65
C PHE A 175 -3.32 -6.20 -6.01
N ARG A 176 -3.60 -5.11 -5.30
CA ARG A 176 -4.69 -4.20 -5.65
C ARG A 176 -4.17 -2.77 -5.70
N CYS A 177 -4.57 -2.07 -6.75
CA CYS A 177 -4.59 -0.62 -6.87
C CYS A 177 -5.99 -0.15 -6.45
N VAL A 178 -6.09 0.66 -5.39
CA VAL A 178 -7.35 1.34 -5.04
C VAL A 178 -7.30 2.76 -5.59
N CYS A 179 -8.20 3.08 -6.53
CA CYS A 179 -8.33 4.40 -7.14
C CYS A 179 -9.40 5.23 -6.43
N ALA A 180 -9.07 6.45 -6.02
CA ALA A 180 -10.07 7.49 -5.74
C ALA A 180 -9.96 8.59 -6.81
N GLN A 181 -11.08 9.02 -7.40
CA GLN A 181 -11.07 10.13 -8.35
C GLN A 181 -10.68 11.43 -7.63
N ALA A 182 -9.69 12.14 -8.18
CA ALA A 182 -9.38 13.48 -7.72
C ALA A 182 -10.51 14.42 -8.15
N ILE A 183 -11.20 15.02 -7.18
CA ILE A 183 -12.16 16.10 -7.44
C ILE A 183 -11.35 17.31 -7.90
N SER A 184 -11.58 17.74 -9.14
CA SER A 184 -11.05 18.96 -9.74
C SER A 184 -11.66 20.21 -9.13
#